data_AF-A0A1C5LQ85-F1
#
_entry.id   AF-A0A1C5LQ85-F1
#
_cell.length_a   1.000
_cell.length_b   1.000
_cell.length_c   1.000
_cell.angle_alpha   90.00
_cell.angle_beta   90.00
_cell.angle_gamma   90.00
#
_symmetry.space_group_name_H-M   'P 1'
#
loop_
_entity.id
_entity.type
_entity.pdbx_description
1 polymer ?
#
loop_
_entity_poly.entity_id
_entity_poly.type
_entity_poly.pdbx_seq_one_letter_code
_entity_poly.pdbx_strand_id
1 'polypeptide(L)' 'MGRIYVTGDIHSEPDRFSMENFPEQKELTRDDYMIICGDFGLVWAEDKESKRETWWLDWLEDKNYTTLFVDGNHGATRC' A
#
# COMPACT_ATOMS: atom_id res chain seq x y z
N MET A 1 -9.75 -12.73 -15.99
CA MET A 1 -10.14 -11.31 -15.93
C MET A 1 -9.75 -10.84 -14.56
N GLY A 2 -8.78 -9.93 -14.45
CA GLY A 2 -8.21 -9.49 -13.17
C GLY A 2 -9.21 -8.67 -12.36
N ARG A 3 -9.11 -8.74 -11.04
CA ARG A 3 -9.88 -7.92 -10.10
C ARG A 3 -9.12 -6.62 -9.83
N ILE A 4 -9.87 -5.53 -9.64
CA ILE A 4 -9.32 -4.22 -9.26
C ILE A 4 -9.99 -3.79 -7.97
N TYR A 5 -9.18 -3.50 -6.97
CA TYR A 5 -9.56 -2.89 -5.70
C TYR A 5 -8.98 -1.48 -5.65
N VAL A 6 -9.71 -0.55 -5.04
CA VAL A 6 -9.31 0.85 -4.95
C VAL A 6 -9.55 1.33 -3.52
N THR A 7 -8.56 2.01 -2.96
CA THR A 7 -8.62 2.70 -1.67
C THR A 7 -7.79 3.97 -1.72
N GLY A 8 -7.69 4.71 -0.62
CA GLY A 8 -6.88 5.91 -0.45
C GLY A 8 -6.89 6.29 1.03
N ASP A 9 -6.26 7.41 1.38
CA ASP A 9 -6.38 8.01 2.72
C ASP A 9 -6.06 7.06 3.87
N ILE A 10 -5.08 6.17 3.67
CA ILE A 10 -4.76 5.16 4.69
C ILE A 10 -3.94 5.75 5.85
N HIS A 11 -3.32 6.93 5.68
CA HIS A 11 -2.66 7.67 6.76
C HIS A 11 -1.74 6.81 7.64
N SER A 12 -0.85 6.02 7.01
CA SER A 12 0.10 5.13 7.70
C SER A 12 -0.52 3.91 8.42
N GLU A 13 -1.74 3.50 8.05
CA GLU A 13 -2.47 2.33 8.58
C GLU A 13 -2.56 1.18 7.55
N PRO A 14 -1.45 0.48 7.25
CA PRO A 14 -1.41 -0.63 6.28
C PRO A 14 -2.06 -1.92 6.80
N ASP A 15 -2.43 -2.00 8.08
CA ASP A 15 -3.12 -3.16 8.66
C ASP A 15 -4.49 -3.42 8.01
N ARG A 16 -5.06 -2.41 7.34
CA ARG A 16 -6.24 -2.55 6.45
C ARG A 16 -6.04 -3.62 5.36
N PHE A 17 -4.80 -3.89 4.96
CA PHE A 17 -4.45 -4.92 3.99
C PHE A 17 -4.07 -6.26 4.63
N SER A 18 -4.26 -6.44 5.94
CA SER A 18 -4.02 -7.72 6.62
C SER A 18 -5.01 -8.78 6.17
N MET A 19 -4.69 -10.06 6.38
CA MET A 19 -5.63 -11.16 6.07
C MET A 19 -6.91 -11.13 6.92
N GLU A 20 -6.88 -10.43 8.05
CA GLU A 20 -8.05 -10.23 8.90
C GLU A 20 -9.00 -9.18 8.32
N ASN A 21 -8.44 -8.04 7.91
CA ASN A 21 -9.22 -6.91 7.37
C ASN A 21 -9.56 -7.06 5.89
N PHE A 22 -8.77 -7.82 5.13
CA PHE A 22 -8.97 -8.10 3.71
C PHE A 22 -8.73 -9.58 3.39
N PRO A 23 -9.62 -10.48 3.84
CA PRO A 23 -9.46 -11.93 3.68
C PRO A 23 -9.51 -12.39 2.22
N GLU A 24 -10.20 -11.66 1.34
CA GLU A 24 -10.30 -11.94 -0.10
C GLU A 24 -8.94 -11.95 -0.79
N GLN A 25 -7.92 -11.30 -0.20
CA GLN A 25 -6.55 -11.30 -0.73
C GLN A 25 -5.93 -12.68 -0.91
N LYS A 26 -6.45 -13.69 -0.20
CA LYS A 26 -5.99 -15.08 -0.29
C LYS A 26 -6.21 -15.69 -1.68
N GLU A 27 -7.20 -15.18 -2.41
CA GLU A 27 -7.56 -15.64 -3.75
C GLU A 27 -6.98 -14.75 -4.86
N LEU A 28 -6.21 -13.71 -4.50
CA LEU A 28 -5.61 -12.78 -5.45
C LEU A 28 -4.24 -13.26 -5.93
N THR A 29 -3.88 -12.78 -7.10
CA THR A 29 -2.65 -13.06 -7.82
C THR A 29 -2.02 -11.77 -8.33
N ARG A 30 -0.81 -11.84 -8.88
CA ARG A 30 -0.11 -10.66 -9.43
C ARG A 30 -0.84 -10.03 -10.63
N ASP A 31 -1.84 -10.70 -11.19
CA ASP A 31 -2.73 -10.16 -12.23
C ASP A 31 -3.94 -9.38 -11.66
N ASP A 32 -4.06 -9.30 -10.33
CA ASP A 32 -5.05 -8.51 -9.60
C ASP A 32 -4.38 -7.27 -8.98
N TYR A 33 -5.14 -6.18 -8.87
CA TYR A 33 -4.57 -4.87 -8.54
C TYR A 33 -5.24 -4.24 -7.32
N MET A 34 -4.43 -3.72 -6.40
CA MET A 34 -4.84 -2.81 -5.33
C MET A 34 -4.30 -1.42 -5.65
N ILE A 35 -5.17 -0.46 -5.93
CA ILE A 35 -4.78 0.92 -6.22
C ILE A 35 -4.98 1.77 -4.96
N ILE A 36 -3.91 2.37 -4.45
CA ILE A 36 -3.94 3.31 -3.33
C ILE A 36 -3.87 4.74 -3.89
N CYS A 37 -5.01 5.44 -3.84
CA CYS A 37 -5.26 6.75 -4.42
C CYS A 37 -4.97 7.89 -3.42
N GLY A 38 -3.70 8.09 -3.11
CA GLY A 38 -3.24 9.22 -2.29
C GLY A 38 -3.21 8.94 -0.79
N ASP A 39 -2.60 9.89 -0.07
CA ASP A 39 -2.54 9.98 1.39
C ASP A 39 -2.11 8.67 2.07
N PHE A 40 -1.05 8.09 1.50
CA PHE A 40 -0.51 6.79 1.86
C PHE A 40 0.13 6.77 3.26
N GLY A 41 0.85 7.83 3.63
CA GLY A 41 1.37 7.97 5.00
C GLY A 41 2.62 7.16 5.36
N LEU A 42 3.12 6.25 4.50
CA LEU A 42 4.31 5.43 4.83
C LEU A 42 5.60 5.87 4.12
N VAL A 43 5.60 6.98 3.40
CA VAL A 43 6.79 7.61 2.84
C VAL A 43 6.80 9.06 3.34
N TRP A 44 7.25 9.26 4.58
CA TRP A 44 7.24 10.57 5.25
C TRP A 44 8.56 10.95 5.92
N ALA A 45 9.49 10.01 6.09
CA ALA A 45 10.78 10.35 6.69
C ALA A 45 11.63 11.23 5.74
N GLU A 46 11.84 12.48 6.12
CA GLU A 46 12.52 13.49 5.27
C GLU A 46 14.06 13.34 5.25
N ASP A 47 14.65 12.94 6.39
CA ASP A 47 16.11 12.99 6.60
C ASP A 47 16.82 11.65 6.35
N LYS A 48 16.14 10.54 6.64
CA LYS A 48 16.70 9.18 6.56
C LYS A 48 15.57 8.17 6.41
N GLU A 49 15.86 7.05 5.77
CA GLU A 49 14.92 5.93 5.69
C GLU A 49 14.46 5.49 7.09
N SER A 50 13.14 5.43 7.27
CA SER A 50 12.54 4.90 8.49
C SER A 50 12.43 3.38 8.38
N LYS A 51 13.09 2.65 9.28
CA LYS A 51 12.98 1.18 9.36
C LYS A 51 11.54 0.68 9.41
N ARG A 52 10.65 1.45 10.05
CA ARG A 52 9.22 1.13 10.11
C ARG A 52 8.55 1.28 8.75
N GLU A 53 8.84 2.37 8.06
CA GLU A 53 8.32 2.64 6.72
C GLU A 53 8.80 1.58 5.73
N THR A 54 10.11 1.32 5.69
CA THR A 54 10.70 0.26 4.86
C THR A 54 10.06 -1.10 5.12
N TRP A 55 9.90 -1.50 6.38
CA TRP A 55 9.27 -2.79 6.70
C TRP A 55 7.83 -2.90 6.17
N TRP A 56 7.06 -1.82 6.24
CA TRP A 56 5.70 -1.81 5.70
C TRP A 56 5.66 -1.79 4.17
N LEU A 57 6.62 -1.11 3.53
CA LEU A 57 6.77 -1.13 2.07
C LEU A 57 7.12 -2.54 1.59
N ASP A 58 8.09 -3.20 2.22
CA ASP A 58 8.46 -4.60 1.93
C ASP A 58 7.25 -5.52 2.12
N TRP A 59 6.49 -5.34 3.20
CA TRP A 59 5.27 -6.13 3.47
C TRP A 59 4.16 -5.91 2.42
N LEU A 60 4.05 -4.71 1.84
CA LEU A 60 3.11 -4.42 0.75
C LEU A 60 3.61 -4.97 -0.59
N GLU A 61 4.92 -4.98 -0.83
CA GLU A 61 5.54 -5.58 -2.01
C GLU A 61 5.36 -7.11 -2.04
N ASP A 62 5.47 -7.75 -0.87
CA ASP A 62 5.32 -9.19 -0.67
C ASP A 62 3.87 -9.71 -0.82
N LYS A 63 2.89 -8.83 -1.05
CA LYS A 63 1.50 -9.24 -1.28
C LYS A 63 1.35 -10.11 -2.51
N ASN A 64 0.38 -11.03 -2.47
CA ASN A 64 0.10 -11.91 -3.62
C ASN A 64 -0.43 -11.17 -4.84
N TYR A 65 -0.89 -9.92 -4.66
CA TYR A 65 -1.41 -9.03 -5.69
C TYR A 65 -0.44 -7.89 -6.02
N THR A 66 -0.73 -7.15 -7.09
CA THR A 66 0.06 -5.99 -7.49
C THR A 66 -0.49 -4.72 -6.84
N THR A 67 0.33 -4.02 -6.07
CA THR A 67 -0.04 -2.73 -5.47
C THR A 67 0.39 -1.59 -6.39
N LEU A 68 -0.54 -0.69 -6.70
CA LEU A 68 -0.31 0.52 -7.49
C LEU A 68 -0.59 1.75 -6.63
N PHE A 69 0.13 2.84 -6.89
CA PHE A 69 0.00 4.09 -6.15
C PHE A 69 -0.36 5.25 -7.08
N VAL A 70 -1.23 6.13 -6.60
CA VAL A 70 -1.43 7.48 -7.13
C VAL A 70 -1.07 8.44 -6.00
N ASP A 71 -0.31 9.48 -6.31
CA ASP A 71 0.16 10.45 -5.31
C ASP A 71 -1.00 11.27 -4.71
N GLY A 72 -0.87 11.66 -3.45
CA GLY A 72 -1.86 12.43 -2.69
C GLY A 72 -1.35 13.83 -2.34
N ASN A 73 -2.22 14.66 -1.76
CA ASN A 73 -1.81 16.00 -1.31
C ASN A 73 -1.08 15.96 0.04
N HIS A 74 -1.21 14.86 0.80
CA HIS A 74 -0.43 14.57 2.00
C HIS A 74 0.66 13.51 1.71
N GLY A 75 1.48 13.76 0.67
CA GLY A 75 2.64 12.93 0.32
C GLY A 75 3.97 13.66 0.58
N ALA A 76 4.96 12.99 1.18
CA ALA A 76 6.33 13.48 1.10
C ALA A 76 6.90 13.08 -0.26
N THR A 77 7.15 14.08 -1.11
CA THR A 77 7.65 13.90 -2.48
C THR A 77 9.10 13.38 -2.46
N ARG A 78 9.28 12.07 -2.30
CA ARG A 78 10.46 11.32 -2.75
C ARG A 78 9.99 9.98 -3.32
N CYS A 79 9.30 10.05 -4.46
CA CYS A 79 9.31 8.94 -5.42
C CYS A 79 10.67 8.90 -6.12
#